data_AF-A0A7S4CCK7-F1
#
_entry.id   AF-A0A7S4CCK7-F1
#
_cell.length_a   1.000
_cell.length_b   1.000
_cell.length_c   1.000
_cell.angle_alpha   90.00
_cell.angle_beta   90.00
_cell.angle_gamma   90.00
#
_symmetry.space_group_name_H-M   'P 1'
#
loop_
_entity.id
_entity.type
_entity.pdbx_description
1 polymer ?
#
loop_
_entity_poly.entity_id
_entity_poly.type
_entity_poly.pdbx_seq_one_letter_code
_entity_poly.pdbx_strand_id
1 'polypeptide(L)'
;TRLIQSAEHYAALQAGVARQRGVVAQLQKLAACRSLLLQLDTDLQAGAFADCTRGLASLDQWLLETDAIVDRPAVAVVQDEICQQRAAVMERLVAEGDAEDLLFPDLAAKLGIDATLGSTYSALERDYCKKRAQPVLSWARTSLTSSKWHNSVVCDEPPFPKCSISVACQTAVAKALALLTRACTASSPCTCVALYECAWNVLELLRIIVPTVHASEMKVAAIALQFHNDCLYAASRLQQWHTQQLEVLSAGDLRPDFHSHEALFKPLLAAA
;
A
#
# COMPACT_ATOMS: atom_id res chain seq x y z
N THR A 1 16.11 -35.89 66.44
CA THR A 1 16.83 -34.67 66.02
C THR A 1 17.68 -34.87 64.78
N ARG A 2 18.61 -35.85 64.72
CA ARG A 2 19.45 -36.10 63.53
C ARG A 2 18.70 -36.50 62.24
N LEU A 3 17.60 -37.26 62.35
CA LEU A 3 16.77 -37.64 61.20
C LEU A 3 15.98 -36.48 60.57
N ILE A 4 15.60 -35.49 61.38
CA ILE A 4 14.86 -34.30 60.92
C ILE A 4 15.81 -33.38 60.14
N GLN A 5 17.03 -33.17 60.64
CA GLN A 5 18.08 -32.39 59.95
C GLN A 5 18.49 -33.01 58.62
N SER A 6 18.48 -34.35 58.51
CA SER A 6 18.73 -35.05 57.24
C SER A 6 17.62 -34.87 56.21
N ALA A 7 16.35 -34.79 56.64
CA ALA A 7 15.21 -34.59 55.76
C ALA A 7 15.13 -33.15 55.22
N GLU A 8 15.43 -32.15 56.06
CA GLU A 8 15.53 -30.75 55.66
C GLU A 8 16.67 -30.52 54.66
N HIS A 9 17.83 -31.15 54.88
CA HIS A 9 18.95 -31.07 53.96
C HIS A 9 18.62 -31.72 52.60
N TYR A 10 17.93 -32.85 52.59
CA TYR A 10 17.48 -33.52 51.37
C TYR A 10 16.44 -32.70 50.59
N ALA A 11 15.48 -32.06 51.28
CA ALA A 11 14.51 -31.16 50.68
C ALA A 11 15.17 -29.91 50.06
N ALA A 12 16.16 -29.33 50.74
CA ALA A 12 16.95 -28.21 50.21
C ALA A 12 17.77 -28.63 48.97
N LEU A 13 18.33 -29.84 48.97
CA LEU A 13 19.04 -30.41 47.81
C LEU A 13 18.10 -30.65 46.63
N GLN A 14 16.91 -31.20 46.86
CA GLN A 14 15.91 -31.38 45.81
C GLN A 14 15.39 -30.04 45.27
N ALA A 15 15.21 -29.03 46.12
CA ALA A 15 14.88 -27.67 45.69
C ALA A 15 16.01 -27.04 44.86
N GLY A 16 17.27 -27.27 45.22
CA GLY A 16 18.44 -26.84 44.46
C GLY A 16 18.54 -27.50 43.08
N VAL A 17 18.32 -28.81 43.01
CA VAL A 17 18.28 -29.58 41.74
C VAL A 17 17.10 -29.15 40.88
N ALA A 18 15.93 -28.89 41.47
CA ALA A 18 14.77 -28.39 40.74
C ALA A 18 15.03 -27.00 40.13
N ARG A 19 15.68 -26.09 40.86
CA ARG A 19 16.11 -24.78 40.32
C ARG A 19 17.12 -24.92 39.19
N GLN A 20 18.13 -25.78 39.33
CA GLN A 20 19.12 -26.01 38.27
C GLN A 20 18.48 -26.60 37.01
N ARG A 21 17.53 -27.54 37.14
CA ARG A 21 16.75 -28.07 36.02
C ARG A 21 15.93 -26.98 35.32
N GLY A 22 15.33 -26.07 36.09
CA GLY A 22 14.61 -24.90 35.54
C GLY A 22 15.53 -23.99 34.72
N VAL A 23 16.74 -23.71 35.21
CA VAL A 23 17.74 -22.88 34.49
C VAL A 23 18.21 -23.57 33.20
N VAL A 24 18.49 -24.87 33.23
CA VAL A 24 18.90 -25.62 32.03
C VAL A 24 17.79 -25.60 30.97
N ALA A 25 16.53 -25.79 31.37
CA ALA A 25 15.40 -25.71 30.46
C ALA A 25 15.27 -24.31 29.82
N GLN A 26 15.47 -23.24 30.60
CA GLN A 26 15.47 -21.87 30.07
C GLN A 26 16.62 -21.62 29.10
N LEU A 27 17.83 -22.10 29.38
CA LEU A 27 18.97 -21.97 28.47
C LEU A 27 18.77 -22.74 27.16
N GLN A 28 18.17 -23.94 27.21
CA GLN A 28 17.82 -24.70 26.01
C GLN A 28 16.78 -23.98 25.16
N LYS A 29 15.77 -23.37 25.79
CA LYS A 29 14.78 -22.54 25.10
C LYS A 29 15.45 -21.33 24.43
N LEU A 30 16.33 -20.60 25.13
CA LEU A 30 17.05 -19.46 24.56
C LEU A 30 17.99 -19.87 23.41
N ALA A 31 18.63 -21.03 23.50
CA ALA A 31 19.47 -21.56 22.42
C ALA A 31 18.64 -21.89 21.17
N ALA A 32 17.43 -22.46 21.33
CA ALA A 32 16.51 -22.70 20.23
C ALA A 32 16.04 -21.40 19.57
N CYS A 33 15.69 -20.38 20.36
CA CYS A 33 15.34 -19.06 19.87
C CYS A 33 16.50 -18.43 19.08
N ARG A 34 17.73 -18.47 19.61
CA ARG A 34 18.92 -17.97 18.90
C ARG A 34 19.15 -18.71 17.57
N SER A 35 19.00 -20.03 17.55
CA SER A 35 19.14 -20.82 16.33
C SER A 35 18.09 -20.42 15.29
N LEU A 36 16.86 -20.17 15.72
CA LEU A 36 15.77 -19.73 14.86
C LEU A 36 16.02 -18.32 14.29
N LEU A 37 16.51 -17.39 15.11
CA LEU A 37 16.89 -16.05 14.67
C LEU A 37 18.05 -16.06 13.66
N LEU A 38 19.05 -16.92 13.85
CA LEU A 38 20.15 -17.10 12.90
C LEU A 38 19.68 -17.70 11.57
N GLN A 39 18.74 -18.65 11.63
CA GLN A 39 18.13 -19.22 10.43
C GLN A 39 17.31 -18.16 9.69
N LEU A 40 16.52 -17.36 10.42
CA LEU A 40 15.77 -16.24 9.86
C LEU A 40 16.69 -15.25 9.15
N ASP A 41 17.80 -14.84 9.77
CA ASP A 41 18.79 -13.95 9.14
C ASP A 41 19.42 -14.57 7.88
N THR A 42 19.71 -15.88 7.91
CA THR A 42 20.26 -16.59 6.75
C THR A 42 19.26 -16.65 5.60
N ASP A 43 18.01 -17.04 5.88
CA ASP A 43 16.93 -17.13 4.89
C ASP A 43 16.62 -15.75 4.29
N LEU A 44 16.67 -14.73 5.13
CA LEU A 44 16.44 -13.33 4.76
C LEU A 44 17.55 -12.82 3.83
N GLN A 45 18.82 -13.06 4.15
CA GLN A 45 19.95 -12.74 3.26
C GLN A 45 19.91 -13.52 1.95
N ALA A 46 19.38 -14.74 1.97
CA ALA A 46 19.20 -15.58 0.78
C ALA A 46 17.95 -15.21 -0.06
N GLY A 47 17.09 -14.30 0.42
CA GLY A 47 15.83 -13.94 -0.23
C GLY A 47 14.76 -15.04 -0.16
N ALA A 48 14.90 -16.00 0.75
CA ALA A 48 13.98 -17.11 0.97
C ALA A 48 12.79 -16.68 1.85
N PHE A 49 11.95 -15.77 1.35
CA PHE A 49 10.91 -15.12 2.16
C PHE A 49 9.83 -16.06 2.71
N ALA A 50 9.50 -17.13 1.96
CA ALA A 50 8.57 -18.15 2.43
C ALA A 50 9.11 -18.92 3.63
N ASP A 51 10.42 -19.17 3.67
CA ASP A 51 11.12 -19.81 4.78
C ASP A 51 11.18 -18.85 5.99
N CYS A 52 11.43 -17.56 5.73
CA CYS A 52 11.33 -16.52 6.76
C CYS A 52 9.95 -16.45 7.41
N THR A 53 8.85 -16.54 6.64
CA THR A 53 7.48 -16.53 7.21
C THR A 53 7.26 -17.73 8.14
N ARG A 54 7.70 -18.92 7.71
CA ARG A 54 7.58 -20.14 8.52
C ARG A 54 8.43 -20.05 9.79
N GLY A 55 9.63 -19.49 9.69
CA GLY A 55 10.50 -19.19 10.83
C GLY A 55 9.85 -18.22 11.81
N LEU A 56 9.24 -17.13 11.32
CA LEU A 56 8.54 -16.15 12.16
C LEU A 56 7.34 -16.75 12.88
N ALA A 57 6.49 -17.53 12.19
CA ALA A 57 5.38 -18.23 12.84
C ALA A 57 5.87 -19.18 13.94
N SER A 58 7.01 -19.84 13.72
CA SER A 58 7.66 -20.70 14.72
C SER A 58 8.22 -19.89 15.89
N LEU A 59 8.70 -18.66 15.65
CA LEU A 59 9.14 -17.72 16.69
C LEU A 59 7.96 -17.25 17.53
N ASP A 60 6.86 -16.86 16.91
CA ASP A 60 5.64 -16.40 17.57
C ASP A 60 5.01 -17.53 18.40
N GLN A 61 4.94 -18.74 17.85
CA GLN A 61 4.50 -19.91 18.60
C GLN A 61 5.43 -20.18 19.80
N TRP A 62 6.74 -20.11 19.61
CA TRP A 62 7.71 -20.28 20.68
C TRP A 62 7.57 -19.21 21.78
N LEU A 63 7.27 -17.95 21.41
CA LEU A 63 7.00 -16.85 22.34
C LEU A 63 5.72 -17.06 23.14
N LEU A 64 4.67 -17.61 22.52
CA LEU A 64 3.43 -17.96 23.20
C LEU A 64 3.61 -19.13 24.18
N GLU A 65 4.44 -20.10 23.83
CA GLU A 65 4.74 -21.29 24.65
C GLU A 65 5.76 -21.04 25.76
N THR A 66 6.39 -19.88 25.76
CA THR A 66 7.48 -19.56 26.69
C THR A 66 7.13 -18.34 27.52
N ASP A 67 6.76 -18.56 28.79
CA ASP A 67 6.68 -17.53 29.87
C ASP A 67 8.01 -16.77 30.13
N ALA A 68 9.04 -17.02 29.32
CA ALA A 68 10.33 -16.40 29.50
C ALA A 68 10.28 -14.94 29.11
N ILE A 69 11.09 -14.20 29.85
CA ILE A 69 11.51 -12.81 29.69
C ILE A 69 12.27 -12.67 28.36
N VAL A 70 11.63 -12.99 27.24
CA VAL A 70 12.12 -12.55 25.94
C VAL A 70 11.58 -11.15 25.77
N ASP A 71 12.52 -10.22 25.67
CA ASP A 71 12.25 -8.81 25.51
C ASP A 71 11.38 -8.65 24.25
N ARG A 72 10.06 -8.47 24.43
CA ARG A 72 9.11 -8.17 23.33
C ARG A 72 9.66 -7.11 22.35
N PRO A 73 10.42 -6.09 22.80
CA PRO A 73 11.18 -5.21 21.91
C PRO A 73 12.09 -5.90 20.89
N ALA A 74 12.83 -6.95 21.27
CA ALA A 74 13.76 -7.64 20.36
C ALA A 74 13.01 -8.41 19.24
N VAL A 75 11.85 -8.99 19.57
CA VAL A 75 10.98 -9.64 18.58
C VAL A 75 10.40 -8.60 17.61
N ALA A 76 9.95 -7.46 18.14
CA ALA A 76 9.45 -6.37 17.33
C ALA A 76 10.52 -5.80 16.37
N VAL A 77 11.78 -5.71 16.81
CA VAL A 77 12.91 -5.28 15.95
C VAL A 77 13.14 -6.27 14.80
N VAL A 78 13.09 -7.59 15.06
CA VAL A 78 13.28 -8.60 14.00
C VAL A 78 12.10 -8.63 13.03
N GLN A 79 10.87 -8.48 13.53
CA GLN A 79 9.68 -8.34 12.68
C GLN A 79 9.76 -7.07 11.81
N ASP A 80 10.22 -5.95 12.37
CA ASP A 80 10.40 -4.71 11.62
C ASP A 80 11.46 -4.85 10.53
N GLU A 81 12.62 -5.43 10.83
CA GLU A 81 13.70 -5.68 9.85
C GLU A 81 13.21 -6.58 8.69
N ILE A 82 12.50 -7.67 9.01
CA ILE A 82 11.92 -8.55 7.98
C ILE A 82 10.92 -7.79 7.11
N CYS A 83 10.10 -6.91 7.71
CA CYS A 83 9.18 -6.08 6.95
C CYS A 83 9.89 -5.07 6.06
N GLN A 84 10.94 -4.42 6.54
CA GLN A 84 11.76 -3.49 5.75
C GLN A 84 12.41 -4.19 4.55
N GLN A 85 12.93 -5.41 4.74
CA GLN A 85 13.55 -6.17 3.65
C GLN A 85 12.54 -6.69 2.63
N ARG A 86 11.35 -7.12 3.08
CA ARG A 86 10.24 -7.46 2.18
C ARG A 86 9.73 -6.24 1.43
N ALA A 87 9.73 -5.06 2.05
CA ALA A 87 9.48 -3.79 1.36
C ALA A 87 10.50 -3.59 0.23
N ALA A 88 11.79 -3.74 0.51
CA ALA A 88 12.85 -3.56 -0.47
C ALA A 88 12.76 -4.54 -1.66
N VAL A 89 12.24 -5.75 -1.44
CA VAL A 89 11.99 -6.74 -2.51
C VAL A 89 10.76 -6.35 -3.32
N MET A 90 9.69 -5.96 -2.66
CA MET A 90 8.50 -5.43 -3.30
C MET A 90 8.85 -4.23 -4.20
N GLU A 91 9.74 -3.36 -3.72
CA GLU A 91 10.25 -2.22 -4.48
C GLU A 91 11.02 -2.64 -5.73
N ARG A 92 11.87 -3.66 -5.62
CA ARG A 92 12.59 -4.22 -6.77
C ARG A 92 11.64 -4.78 -7.81
N LEU A 93 10.66 -5.58 -7.38
CA LEU A 93 9.67 -6.19 -8.28
C LEU A 93 8.79 -5.15 -8.97
N VAL A 94 8.46 -4.04 -8.30
CA VAL A 94 7.74 -2.92 -8.91
C VAL A 94 8.63 -2.17 -9.91
N ALA A 95 9.91 -1.96 -9.60
CA ALA A 95 10.86 -1.28 -10.48
C ALA A 95 11.20 -2.09 -11.74
N GLU A 96 11.23 -3.42 -11.63
CA GLU A 96 11.52 -4.35 -12.72
C GLU A 96 10.31 -4.58 -13.64
N GLY A 97 9.13 -4.06 -13.28
CA GLY A 97 7.90 -4.17 -14.09
C GLY A 97 7.13 -5.47 -13.90
N ASP A 98 7.71 -6.47 -13.22
CA ASP A 98 7.11 -7.78 -12.97
C ASP A 98 5.86 -7.73 -12.06
N ALA A 99 5.62 -6.60 -11.38
CA ALA A 99 4.45 -6.36 -10.56
C ALA A 99 3.44 -5.37 -11.19
N GLU A 100 3.54 -5.06 -12.49
CA GLU A 100 2.64 -4.08 -13.11
C GLU A 100 1.15 -4.49 -13.07
N ASP A 101 0.83 -5.78 -12.99
CA ASP A 101 -0.57 -6.22 -12.93
C ASP A 101 -1.00 -6.80 -11.58
N LEU A 102 -0.06 -7.01 -10.65
CA LEU A 102 -0.39 -7.58 -9.34
C LEU A 102 -1.03 -6.52 -8.44
N LEU A 103 -2.08 -6.89 -7.72
CA LEU A 103 -2.61 -6.09 -6.62
C LEU A 103 -1.72 -6.30 -5.38
N PHE A 104 -1.69 -5.32 -4.47
CA PHE A 104 -0.90 -5.43 -3.24
C PHE A 104 -1.18 -6.74 -2.46
N PRO A 105 -2.44 -7.20 -2.28
CA PRO A 105 -2.71 -8.45 -1.56
C PRO A 105 -2.09 -9.68 -2.22
N ASP A 106 -2.06 -9.74 -3.55
CA ASP A 106 -1.47 -10.87 -4.29
C ASP A 106 0.05 -10.87 -4.15
N LEU A 107 0.66 -9.68 -4.19
CA LEU A 107 2.09 -9.51 -4.00
C LEU A 107 2.51 -9.76 -2.55
N ALA A 108 1.72 -9.27 -1.60
CA ALA A 108 1.89 -9.50 -0.16
C ALA A 108 1.81 -11.00 0.14
N ALA A 109 0.81 -11.71 -0.40
CA ALA A 109 0.67 -13.16 -0.26
C ALA A 109 1.89 -13.91 -0.84
N LYS A 110 2.38 -13.52 -2.03
CA LYS A 110 3.61 -14.09 -2.62
C LYS A 110 4.85 -13.86 -1.75
N LEU A 111 4.92 -12.72 -1.08
CA LEU A 111 6.03 -12.35 -0.19
C LEU A 111 5.82 -12.85 1.25
N GLY A 112 4.73 -13.57 1.52
CA GLY A 112 4.37 -14.04 2.86
C GLY A 112 4.12 -12.91 3.86
N ILE A 113 3.77 -11.71 3.36
CA ILE A 113 3.31 -10.58 4.16
C ILE A 113 1.81 -10.77 4.37
N ASP A 114 1.38 -10.94 5.61
CA ASP A 114 -0.03 -11.06 5.95
C ASP A 114 -0.56 -9.85 6.71
N ALA A 115 -1.89 -9.74 6.79
CA ALA A 115 -2.56 -8.67 7.50
C ALA A 115 -2.40 -8.72 9.03
N THR A 116 -1.86 -9.81 9.59
CA THR A 116 -1.61 -9.94 11.03
C THR A 116 -0.46 -9.05 11.49
N LEU A 117 0.39 -8.60 10.55
CA LEU A 117 1.40 -7.56 10.75
C LEU A 117 0.82 -6.15 11.03
N GLY A 118 -0.51 -6.01 11.02
CA GLY A 118 -1.21 -4.81 11.50
C GLY A 118 -0.73 -3.51 10.85
N SER A 119 -0.18 -2.60 11.65
CA SER A 119 0.29 -1.28 11.18
C SER A 119 1.37 -1.36 10.10
N THR A 120 2.19 -2.41 10.12
CA THR A 120 3.28 -2.57 9.16
C THR A 120 2.76 -3.01 7.81
N TYR A 121 1.74 -3.88 7.76
CA TYR A 121 1.03 -4.22 6.52
C TYR A 121 0.43 -2.96 5.86
N SER A 122 -0.25 -2.12 6.65
CA SER A 122 -0.82 -0.86 6.14
C SER A 122 0.23 0.17 5.72
N ALA A 123 1.42 0.17 6.33
CA ALA A 123 2.53 1.02 5.89
C ALA A 123 3.09 0.57 4.54
N LEU A 124 3.36 -0.74 4.39
CA LEU A 124 3.82 -1.35 3.14
C LEU A 124 2.82 -1.14 2.01
N GLU A 125 1.52 -1.31 2.30
CA GLU A 125 0.47 -1.09 1.33
C GLU A 125 0.43 0.35 0.82
N ARG A 126 0.55 1.33 1.71
CA ARG A 126 0.60 2.75 1.34
C ARG A 126 1.82 3.06 0.47
N ASP A 127 2.99 2.56 0.85
CA ASP A 127 4.21 2.79 0.09
C ASP A 127 4.19 2.11 -1.27
N TYR A 128 3.64 0.90 -1.36
CA TYR A 128 3.35 0.23 -2.63
C TYR A 128 2.48 1.12 -3.53
N CYS A 129 1.35 1.58 -3.01
CA CYS A 129 0.42 2.39 -3.79
C CYS A 129 1.04 3.72 -4.24
N LYS A 130 1.80 4.40 -3.36
CA LYS A 130 2.56 5.62 -3.72
C LYS A 130 3.54 5.36 -4.85
N LYS A 131 4.28 4.26 -4.80
CA LYS A 131 5.25 3.90 -5.84
C LYS A 131 4.56 3.57 -7.16
N ARG A 132 3.42 2.89 -7.14
CA ARG A 132 2.61 2.65 -8.34
C ARG A 132 1.99 3.91 -8.93
N ALA A 133 1.65 4.88 -8.09
CA ALA A 133 1.16 6.18 -8.52
C ALA A 133 2.24 7.00 -9.24
N GLN A 134 3.51 6.86 -8.84
CA GLN A 134 4.60 7.71 -9.28
C GLN A 134 4.84 7.70 -10.81
N PRO A 135 4.83 6.57 -11.54
CA PRO A 135 4.91 6.58 -13.00
C PRO A 135 3.79 7.37 -13.66
N VAL A 136 2.55 7.26 -13.16
CA VAL A 136 1.40 7.98 -13.71
C VAL A 136 1.55 9.49 -13.48
N LEU A 137 1.96 9.88 -12.27
CA LEU A 137 2.20 11.29 -11.93
C LEU A 137 3.40 11.87 -12.69
N SER A 138 4.47 11.09 -12.87
CA SER A 138 5.64 11.47 -13.67
C SER A 138 5.27 11.66 -15.15
N TRP A 139 4.49 10.73 -15.70
CA TRP A 139 3.93 10.85 -17.04
C TRP A 139 3.06 12.10 -17.17
N ALA A 140 2.18 12.37 -16.20
CA ALA A 140 1.30 13.53 -16.22
C ALA A 140 2.13 14.82 -16.22
N ARG A 141 3.10 14.95 -15.31
CA ARG A 141 4.02 16.11 -15.29
C ARG A 141 4.75 16.28 -16.61
N THR A 142 5.34 15.22 -17.15
CA THR A 142 6.12 15.29 -18.39
C THR A 142 5.24 15.65 -19.58
N SER A 143 4.05 15.06 -19.68
CA SER A 143 3.13 15.28 -20.80
C SER A 143 2.49 16.68 -20.74
N LEU A 144 2.15 17.15 -19.55
CA LEU A 144 1.50 18.45 -19.34
C LEU A 144 2.47 19.64 -19.37
N THR A 145 3.77 19.41 -19.16
CA THR A 145 4.82 20.43 -19.33
C THR A 145 5.38 20.47 -20.76
N SER A 146 5.05 19.48 -21.58
CA SER A 146 5.50 19.40 -22.96
C SER A 146 4.94 20.57 -23.77
N SER A 147 5.75 21.14 -24.67
CA SER A 147 5.29 22.14 -25.63
C SER A 147 4.19 21.63 -26.57
N LYS A 148 3.95 20.31 -26.59
CA LYS A 148 2.90 19.66 -27.39
C LYS A 148 1.62 19.35 -26.60
N TRP A 149 1.46 19.88 -25.39
CA TRP A 149 0.25 19.62 -24.59
C TRP A 149 -1.03 20.00 -25.34
N HIS A 150 -1.00 21.12 -26.08
CA HIS A 150 -2.12 21.66 -26.85
C HIS A 150 -2.42 20.90 -28.15
N ASN A 151 -1.76 19.78 -28.45
CA ASN A 151 -2.15 18.90 -29.55
C ASN A 151 -3.62 18.51 -29.39
N SER A 152 -4.45 18.92 -30.34
CA SER A 152 -5.90 18.84 -30.21
C SER A 152 -6.50 17.59 -30.84
N VAL A 153 -7.56 17.08 -30.24
CA VAL A 153 -8.48 16.10 -30.81
C VAL A 153 -9.91 16.65 -30.69
N VAL A 154 -10.78 16.27 -31.64
CA VAL A 154 -12.21 16.59 -31.53
C VAL A 154 -12.86 15.53 -30.65
N CYS A 155 -13.37 15.94 -29.49
CA CYS A 155 -14.21 15.08 -28.66
C CYS A 155 -15.63 15.08 -29.22
N ASP A 156 -16.18 13.89 -29.45
CA ASP A 156 -17.56 13.70 -29.96
C ASP A 156 -18.34 12.68 -29.12
N GLU A 157 -17.90 12.43 -27.88
CA GLU A 157 -18.51 11.42 -27.02
C GLU A 157 -19.49 12.09 -26.03
N PRO A 158 -20.81 11.80 -26.11
CA PRO A 158 -21.80 12.39 -25.23
C PRO A 158 -21.58 12.00 -23.74
N PRO A 159 -22.12 12.76 -22.77
CA PRO A 159 -22.97 13.95 -22.92
C PRO A 159 -22.20 15.26 -23.20
N PHE A 160 -20.88 15.19 -23.36
CA PHE A 160 -20.04 16.35 -23.59
C PHE A 160 -20.23 16.95 -25.00
N PRO A 161 -20.35 18.28 -25.17
CA PRO A 161 -20.55 18.89 -26.48
C PRO A 161 -19.34 18.66 -27.39
N LYS A 162 -19.61 18.59 -28.70
CA LYS A 162 -18.57 18.43 -29.71
C LYS A 162 -17.65 19.64 -29.73
N CYS A 163 -16.43 19.48 -29.25
CA CYS A 163 -15.44 20.55 -29.20
C CYS A 163 -14.01 20.01 -29.24
N SER A 164 -13.05 20.92 -29.36
CA SER A 164 -11.63 20.59 -29.37
C SER A 164 -11.09 20.52 -27.95
N ILE A 165 -10.45 19.40 -27.60
CA ILE A 165 -9.74 19.15 -26.35
C ILE A 165 -8.30 18.74 -26.65
N SER A 166 -7.40 18.84 -25.67
CA SER A 166 -6.04 18.31 -25.80
C SER A 166 -5.99 16.80 -25.64
N VAL A 167 -5.10 16.17 -26.41
CA VAL A 167 -4.76 14.73 -26.28
C VAL A 167 -4.18 14.44 -24.89
N ALA A 168 -3.42 15.40 -24.33
CA ALA A 168 -2.88 15.30 -22.98
C ALA A 168 -4.01 15.23 -21.92
N CYS A 169 -5.02 16.11 -22.02
CA CYS A 169 -6.20 16.06 -21.17
C CYS A 169 -6.96 14.73 -21.33
N GLN A 170 -7.28 14.32 -22.57
CA GLN A 170 -7.98 13.07 -22.83
C GLN A 170 -7.27 11.87 -22.18
N THR A 171 -5.94 11.80 -22.31
CA THR A 171 -5.14 10.72 -21.74
C THR A 171 -5.08 10.80 -20.21
N ALA A 172 -4.96 12.00 -19.64
CA ALA A 172 -4.95 12.20 -18.19
C ALA A 172 -6.28 11.79 -17.56
N VAL A 173 -7.40 12.19 -18.16
CA VAL A 173 -8.75 11.80 -17.74
C VAL A 173 -8.92 10.29 -17.85
N ALA A 174 -8.54 9.67 -18.97
CA ALA A 174 -8.63 8.22 -19.13
C ALA A 174 -7.84 7.46 -18.05
N LYS A 175 -6.61 7.90 -17.73
CA LYS A 175 -5.80 7.31 -16.66
C LYS A 175 -6.42 7.52 -15.28
N ALA A 176 -6.94 8.71 -14.99
CA ALA A 176 -7.62 9.00 -13.73
C ALA A 176 -8.87 8.12 -13.55
N LEU A 177 -9.71 7.99 -14.58
CA LEU A 177 -10.89 7.12 -14.54
C LEU A 177 -10.50 5.64 -14.37
N ALA A 178 -9.44 5.18 -15.03
CA ALA A 178 -8.94 3.82 -14.84
C ALA A 178 -8.49 3.56 -13.38
N LEU A 179 -7.81 4.53 -12.76
CA LEU A 179 -7.43 4.46 -11.34
C LEU A 179 -8.65 4.45 -10.42
N LEU A 180 -9.65 5.29 -10.69
CA LEU A 180 -10.90 5.33 -9.92
C LEU A 180 -11.68 4.01 -10.03
N THR A 181 -11.82 3.45 -11.24
CA THR A 181 -12.46 2.14 -11.44
C THR A 181 -11.72 1.02 -10.70
N ARG A 182 -10.38 1.06 -10.67
CA ARG A 182 -9.57 0.12 -9.87
C ARG A 182 -9.75 0.34 -8.37
N ALA A 183 -9.94 1.57 -7.92
CA ALA A 183 -10.22 1.87 -6.52
C ALA A 183 -11.54 1.23 -6.06
N CYS A 184 -12.58 1.26 -6.91
CA CYS A 184 -13.88 0.64 -6.61
C CYS A 184 -13.81 -0.87 -6.41
N THR A 185 -12.89 -1.54 -7.10
CA THR A 185 -12.72 -3.01 -7.02
C THR A 185 -11.59 -3.43 -6.09
N ALA A 186 -10.92 -2.48 -5.43
CA ALA A 186 -9.84 -2.77 -4.50
C ALA A 186 -10.38 -3.46 -3.24
N SER A 187 -9.74 -4.55 -2.86
CA SER A 187 -10.11 -5.32 -1.66
C SER A 187 -9.70 -4.65 -0.35
N SER A 188 -8.72 -3.75 -0.39
CA SER A 188 -8.20 -3.02 0.76
C SER A 188 -8.58 -1.53 0.75
N PRO A 189 -9.05 -0.98 1.88
CA PRO A 189 -9.34 0.44 2.03
C PRO A 189 -8.13 1.35 1.76
N CYS A 190 -6.92 0.96 2.19
CA CYS A 190 -5.71 1.76 1.97
C CYS A 190 -5.37 1.87 0.48
N THR A 191 -5.49 0.75 -0.26
CA THR A 191 -5.31 0.75 -1.71
C THR A 191 -6.36 1.62 -2.40
N CYS A 192 -7.62 1.52 -1.98
CA CYS A 192 -8.71 2.36 -2.51
C CYS A 192 -8.39 3.86 -2.36
N VAL A 193 -8.04 4.29 -1.14
CA VAL A 193 -7.67 5.70 -0.85
C VAL A 193 -6.48 6.15 -1.69
N ALA A 194 -5.42 5.35 -1.78
CA ALA A 194 -4.22 5.76 -2.51
C ALA A 194 -4.43 5.84 -4.04
N LEU A 195 -5.25 4.94 -4.61
CA LEU A 195 -5.64 5.02 -6.03
C LEU A 195 -6.51 6.26 -6.28
N TYR A 196 -7.39 6.58 -5.34
CA TYR A 196 -8.22 7.78 -5.39
C TYR A 196 -7.38 9.06 -5.37
N GLU A 197 -6.47 9.17 -4.40
CA GLU A 197 -5.52 10.29 -4.29
C GLU A 197 -4.66 10.42 -5.56
N CYS A 198 -4.21 9.30 -6.14
CA CYS A 198 -3.46 9.31 -7.39
C CYS A 198 -4.29 9.87 -8.55
N ALA A 199 -5.54 9.40 -8.71
CA ALA A 199 -6.45 9.88 -9.75
C ALA A 199 -6.71 11.39 -9.61
N TRP A 200 -6.93 11.85 -8.38
CA TRP A 200 -7.11 13.27 -8.07
C TRP A 200 -5.86 14.08 -8.44
N ASN A 201 -4.69 13.64 -7.99
CA ASN A 201 -3.43 14.31 -8.27
C ASN A 201 -3.15 14.43 -9.78
N VAL A 202 -3.52 13.45 -10.60
CA VAL A 202 -3.39 13.55 -12.07
C VAL A 202 -4.20 14.72 -12.63
N LEU A 203 -5.45 14.88 -12.17
CA LEU A 203 -6.36 15.92 -12.65
C LEU A 203 -6.02 17.29 -12.06
N GLU A 204 -5.54 17.34 -10.82
CA GLU A 204 -5.04 18.56 -10.20
C GLU A 204 -3.77 19.05 -10.91
N LEU A 205 -2.87 18.15 -11.30
CA LEU A 205 -1.70 18.51 -12.10
C LEU A 205 -2.10 19.15 -13.44
N LEU A 206 -3.16 18.70 -14.11
CA LEU A 206 -3.70 19.37 -15.30
C LEU A 206 -4.08 20.82 -14.99
N ARG A 207 -4.83 21.05 -13.90
CA ARG A 207 -5.31 22.37 -13.49
C ARG A 207 -4.20 23.32 -13.03
N ILE A 208 -3.11 22.79 -12.45
CA ILE A 208 -2.02 23.60 -11.92
C ILE A 208 -0.94 23.84 -13.00
N ILE A 209 -0.46 22.77 -13.63
CA ILE A 209 0.70 22.84 -14.54
C ILE A 209 0.35 23.66 -15.77
N VAL A 210 -0.77 23.37 -16.44
CA VAL A 210 -1.07 23.95 -17.74
C VAL A 210 -1.16 25.48 -17.68
N PRO A 211 -1.94 26.11 -16.78
CA PRO A 211 -1.99 27.57 -16.69
C PRO A 211 -0.72 28.21 -16.11
N THR A 212 0.07 27.47 -15.34
CA THR A 212 1.31 28.01 -14.75
C THR A 212 2.47 27.99 -15.74
N VAL A 213 2.70 26.84 -16.37
CA VAL A 213 3.84 26.60 -17.28
C VAL A 213 3.59 27.22 -18.65
N HIS A 214 2.35 27.16 -19.15
CA HIS A 214 1.97 27.67 -20.47
C HIS A 214 1.27 29.04 -20.41
N ALA A 215 1.44 29.79 -19.32
CA ALA A 215 0.82 31.10 -19.11
C ALA A 215 1.04 32.08 -20.27
N SER A 216 2.22 32.06 -20.90
CA SER A 216 2.53 32.90 -22.07
C SER A 216 1.75 32.50 -23.32
N GLU A 217 1.55 31.20 -23.54
CA GLU A 217 0.82 30.66 -24.69
C GLU A 217 -0.69 30.88 -24.55
N MET A 218 -1.21 30.85 -23.32
CA MET A 218 -2.62 31.12 -23.00
C MET A 218 -3.08 32.55 -23.32
N LYS A 219 -2.17 33.46 -23.69
CA LYS A 219 -2.55 34.77 -24.25
C LYS A 219 -3.23 34.62 -25.62
N VAL A 220 -3.03 33.49 -26.30
CA VAL A 220 -3.72 33.14 -27.54
C VAL A 220 -5.11 32.60 -27.20
N ALA A 221 -6.17 33.28 -27.64
CA ALA A 221 -7.56 32.95 -27.30
C ALA A 221 -7.95 31.50 -27.63
N ALA A 222 -7.45 30.95 -28.74
CA ALA A 222 -7.73 29.55 -29.11
C ALA A 222 -7.14 28.55 -28.11
N ILE A 223 -5.93 28.80 -27.60
CA ILE A 223 -5.26 27.94 -26.61
C ILE A 223 -5.96 28.05 -25.24
N ALA A 224 -6.34 29.26 -24.83
CA ALA A 224 -7.12 29.46 -23.61
C ALA A 224 -8.49 28.77 -23.67
N LEU A 225 -9.17 28.87 -24.82
CA LEU A 225 -10.44 28.19 -25.05
C LEU A 225 -10.28 26.67 -25.04
N GLN A 226 -9.20 26.14 -25.61
CA GLN A 226 -8.90 24.70 -25.56
C GLN A 226 -8.67 24.23 -24.12
N PHE A 227 -7.92 24.97 -23.30
CA PHE A 227 -7.74 24.64 -21.88
C PHE A 227 -9.05 24.72 -21.09
N HIS A 228 -9.90 25.69 -21.41
CA HIS A 228 -11.25 25.76 -20.84
C HIS A 228 -12.07 24.51 -21.18
N ASN A 229 -12.06 24.08 -22.45
CA ASN A 229 -12.72 22.85 -22.88
C ASN A 229 -12.13 21.62 -22.18
N ASP A 230 -10.81 21.56 -21.98
CA ASP A 230 -10.14 20.48 -21.25
C ASP A 230 -10.66 20.35 -19.82
N CYS A 231 -10.82 21.48 -19.12
CA CYS A 231 -11.37 21.50 -17.76
C CYS A 231 -12.82 21.01 -17.72
N LEU A 232 -13.65 21.49 -18.65
CA LEU A 232 -15.05 21.05 -18.76
C LEU A 232 -15.15 19.56 -19.13
N TYR A 233 -14.27 19.07 -20.00
CA TYR A 233 -14.20 17.67 -20.39
C TYR A 233 -13.88 16.77 -19.19
N ALA A 234 -12.84 17.13 -18.43
CA ALA A 234 -12.45 16.39 -17.23
C ALA A 234 -13.60 16.35 -16.20
N ALA A 235 -14.23 17.49 -15.94
CA ALA A 235 -15.38 17.58 -15.04
C ALA A 235 -16.56 16.72 -15.51
N SER A 236 -16.96 16.84 -16.78
CA SER A 236 -18.06 16.07 -17.35
C SER A 236 -17.82 14.55 -17.27
N ARG A 237 -16.59 14.11 -17.54
CA ARG A 237 -16.24 12.68 -17.47
C ARG A 237 -16.23 12.13 -16.06
N LEU A 238 -15.75 12.91 -15.09
CA LEU A 238 -15.82 12.54 -13.68
C LEU A 238 -17.26 12.43 -13.17
N GLN A 239 -18.12 13.39 -13.54
CA GLN A 239 -19.53 13.36 -13.18
C GLN A 239 -20.25 12.14 -13.80
N GLN A 240 -19.97 11.84 -15.06
CA GLN A 240 -20.52 10.66 -15.73
C GLN A 240 -20.07 9.37 -15.03
N TRP A 241 -18.77 9.23 -14.76
CA TRP A 241 -18.24 8.08 -14.04
C TRP A 241 -18.89 7.93 -12.67
N HIS A 242 -19.01 9.02 -11.91
CA HIS A 242 -19.65 9.00 -10.59
C HIS A 242 -21.11 8.55 -10.66
N THR A 243 -21.86 9.07 -11.63
CA THR A 243 -23.27 8.68 -11.85
C THR A 243 -23.37 7.18 -12.16
N GLN A 244 -22.49 6.66 -13.02
CA GLN A 244 -22.43 5.23 -13.31
C GLN A 244 -22.11 4.39 -12.08
N GLN A 245 -21.20 4.84 -11.21
CA GLN A 245 -20.92 4.11 -9.97
C GLN A 245 -22.10 4.11 -8.99
N LEU A 246 -22.85 5.22 -8.89
CA LEU A 246 -24.07 5.27 -8.08
C LEU A 246 -25.15 4.31 -8.58
N GLU A 247 -25.31 4.18 -9.90
CA GLU A 247 -26.24 3.21 -10.49
C GLU A 247 -25.84 1.77 -10.13
N VAL A 248 -24.55 1.43 -10.25
CA VAL A 248 -24.02 0.10 -9.87
C VAL A 248 -24.21 -0.16 -8.37
N LEU A 249 -23.97 0.84 -7.50
CA LEU A 249 -24.23 0.73 -6.07
C LEU A 249 -25.71 0.48 -5.77
N SER A 250 -26.61 1.20 -6.45
CA SER A 250 -28.06 1.05 -6.27
C SER A 250 -28.59 -0.32 -6.74
N ALA A 251 -27.88 -0.97 -7.66
CA ALA A 251 -28.15 -2.33 -8.12
C ALA A 251 -27.69 -3.43 -7.13
N GLY A 252 -26.92 -3.06 -6.10
CA GLY A 252 -26.42 -3.98 -5.07
C GLY A 252 -25.11 -4.70 -5.42
N ASP A 253 -24.43 -4.29 -6.50
CA ASP A 253 -23.23 -4.97 -7.01
C ASP A 253 -21.91 -4.43 -6.42
N LEU A 254 -21.94 -3.33 -5.64
CA LEU A 254 -20.76 -2.72 -5.03
C LEU A 254 -20.83 -2.73 -3.50
N ARG A 255 -19.65 -2.76 -2.85
CA ARG A 255 -19.53 -2.87 -1.37
C ARG A 255 -20.18 -1.67 -0.65
N PRO A 256 -20.87 -1.90 0.49
CA PRO A 256 -21.54 -0.85 1.27
C PRO A 256 -20.59 0.22 1.86
N ASP A 257 -19.29 -0.06 1.93
CA ASP A 257 -18.28 0.85 2.49
C ASP A 257 -18.02 2.10 1.59
N PHE A 258 -18.50 2.07 0.34
CA PHE A 258 -18.34 3.16 -0.63
C PHE A 258 -18.99 4.48 -0.17
N HIS A 259 -20.08 4.40 0.61
CA HIS A 259 -20.77 5.58 1.13
C HIS A 259 -19.88 6.43 2.08
N SER A 260 -18.88 5.84 2.72
CA SER A 260 -17.92 6.57 3.55
C SER A 260 -16.95 7.46 2.75
N HIS A 261 -16.83 7.20 1.45
CA HIS A 261 -15.92 7.90 0.54
C HIS A 261 -16.60 9.03 -0.24
N GLU A 262 -17.93 9.22 -0.11
CA GLU A 262 -18.66 10.34 -0.72
C GLU A 262 -18.08 11.71 -0.29
N ALA A 263 -17.52 11.79 0.92
CA ALA A 263 -16.81 12.96 1.41
C ALA A 263 -15.57 13.34 0.56
N LEU A 264 -14.94 12.36 -0.09
CA LEU A 264 -13.79 12.56 -0.98
C LEU A 264 -14.22 13.16 -2.34
N PHE A 265 -15.48 12.93 -2.76
CA PHE A 265 -16.02 13.42 -4.04
C PHE A 265 -16.61 14.83 -3.97
N LYS A 266 -16.98 15.33 -2.79
CA LYS A 266 -17.57 16.68 -2.64
C LYS A 266 -16.70 17.81 -3.20
N PRO A 267 -15.37 17.85 -2.97
CA PRO A 267 -14.52 18.89 -3.55
C PRO A 267 -14.46 18.81 -5.09
N LEU A 268 -14.56 17.60 -5.65
CA LEU A 268 -14.55 17.33 -7.09
C LEU A 268 -15.74 17.97 -7.79
N LEU A 269 -16.94 17.75 -7.26
CA LEU A 269 -18.18 18.27 -7.81
C LEU A 269 -18.36 19.77 -7.55
N ALA A 270 -17.74 20.31 -6.50
CA ALA A 270 -17.81 21.73 -6.19
C ALA A 270 -16.85 22.61 -7.00
N ALA A 271 -15.81 22.01 -7.58
CA ALA A 271 -14.78 22.71 -8.36
C ALA A 271 -14.97 22.61 -9.88
N ALA A 272 -16.03 21.92 -10.32
CA ALA A 272 -16.53 21.80 -11.69
C ALA A 272 -17.66 22.80 -11.92
#